data_AF-A0A401IYW4-F1
#
_entry.id   AF-A0A401IYW4-F1
#
_cell.length_a   1.000
_cell.length_b   1.000
_cell.length_c   1.000
_cell.angle_alpha   90.00
_cell.angle_beta   90.00
_cell.angle_gamma   90.00
#
_symmetry.space_group_name_H-M   'P 1'
#
loop_
_entity.id
_entity.type
_entity.pdbx_description
1 polymer ?
#
loop_
_entity_poly.entity_id
_entity_poly.type
_entity_poly.pdbx_seq_one_letter_code
_entity_poly.pdbx_strand_id
1 'polypeptide(L)'
;MGDMTKEPSMEEILSSIKRIIAEEGEEAVQAAPRRGRADAAPKPVIETGTPDEPAPVSFAPMVDEVLELTDEVVVEDVMPAPKAAAKATPAAKPAAPAEESILSVESEVAARHSLSALSSMLIAAPEGADNTLDGLVRSMLKPMLKEWLDARLPALVEDMVAKEIARITAR
;
A
#
# COMPACT_ATOMS: atom_id res chain seq x y z
N MET A 1 -5.64 -57.03 8.53
CA MET A 1 -5.65 -55.60 8.18
C MET A 1 -6.91 -55.02 8.80
N GLY A 2 -6.93 -53.98 9.60
CA GLY A 2 -6.04 -52.84 9.86
C GLY A 2 -6.93 -51.91 10.71
N ASP A 3 -6.46 -51.01 11.57
CA ASP A 3 -5.21 -50.29 11.46
C ASP A 3 -4.70 -49.92 12.85
N MET A 4 -3.38 -49.86 12.93
CA MET A 4 -2.56 -49.31 14.00
C MET A 4 -2.73 -47.79 14.12
N THR A 5 -3.96 -47.28 14.16
CA THR A 5 -4.20 -45.85 14.33
C THR A 5 -5.37 -45.66 15.27
N LYS A 6 -5.08 -45.77 16.56
CA LYS A 6 -5.98 -45.27 17.60
C LYS A 6 -6.09 -43.77 17.34
N GLU A 7 -7.16 -43.34 16.68
CA GLU A 7 -7.43 -41.92 16.49
C GLU A 7 -7.31 -41.26 17.86
N PRO A 8 -6.44 -40.25 18.01
CA PRO A 8 -6.19 -39.66 19.31
C PRO A 8 -7.50 -39.10 19.87
N SER A 9 -7.77 -39.37 21.14
CA SER A 9 -8.92 -38.81 21.83
C SER A 9 -8.81 -37.28 21.81
N MET A 10 -9.94 -36.58 21.74
CA MET A 10 -9.98 -35.11 21.75
C MET A 10 -9.16 -34.50 22.91
N GLU A 11 -9.17 -35.15 24.07
CA GLU A 11 -8.39 -34.73 25.24
C GLU A 11 -6.88 -34.90 25.04
N GLU A 12 -6.45 -35.91 24.28
CA GLU A 12 -5.05 -36.14 23.91
C GLU A 12 -4.58 -35.09 22.89
N ILE A 13 -5.41 -34.75 21.91
CA ILE A 13 -5.14 -33.66 20.95
C ILE A 13 -4.95 -32.34 21.69
N LEU A 14 -5.87 -31.99 22.61
CA LEU A 14 -5.80 -30.76 23.39
C LEU A 14 -4.61 -30.74 24.37
N SER A 15 -4.28 -31.89 24.96
CA SER A 15 -3.10 -32.02 25.84
C SER A 15 -1.79 -31.88 25.06
N SER A 16 -1.73 -32.41 23.84
CA SER A 16 -0.59 -32.28 22.93
C SER A 16 -0.35 -30.82 22.53
N ILE A 17 -1.41 -30.11 22.12
CA ILE A 17 -1.34 -28.67 21.78
C ILE A 17 -0.93 -27.84 23.01
N LYS A 18 -1.52 -28.10 24.19
CA LYS A 18 -1.19 -27.38 25.42
C LYS A 18 0.27 -27.57 25.84
N ARG A 19 0.81 -28.78 25.66
CA ARG A 19 2.22 -29.08 25.94
C ARG A 19 3.15 -28.34 24.97
N ILE A 20 2.88 -28.39 23.66
CA ILE A 20 3.70 -27.71 22.65
C ILE A 20 3.74 -26.20 22.91
N ILE A 21 2.61 -25.57 23.22
CA ILE A 21 2.56 -24.12 23.50
C ILE A 21 3.32 -23.75 24.79
N ALA A 22 3.26 -24.59 25.82
CA ALA A 22 4.00 -24.34 27.05
C ALA A 22 5.52 -24.51 26.86
N GLU A 23 5.93 -25.53 26.12
CA GLU A 23 7.34 -25.85 25.82
C GLU A 23 7.95 -24.79 24.87
N GLU A 24 7.25 -24.44 23.80
CA GLU A 24 7.67 -23.42 22.81
C GLU A 24 7.55 -21.98 23.35
N GLY A 25 6.57 -21.72 24.23
CA GLY A 25 6.40 -20.43 24.90
C GLY A 25 7.51 -20.12 25.90
N GLU A 26 8.03 -21.11 26.64
CA GLU A 26 9.18 -20.91 27.53
C GLU A 26 10.51 -20.76 26.78
N GLU A 27 10.69 -21.42 25.63
CA GLU A 27 11.85 -21.24 24.75
C GLU A 27 11.85 -19.86 24.05
N ALA A 28 10.69 -19.38 23.60
CA ALA A 28 10.55 -18.04 23.01
C ALA A 28 10.80 -16.90 24.01
N VAL A 29 10.49 -17.10 25.31
CA VAL A 29 10.73 -16.10 26.36
C VAL A 29 12.21 -16.06 26.80
N GLN A 30 12.98 -17.15 26.61
CA GLN A 30 14.40 -17.21 26.98
C GLN A 30 15.40 -16.82 25.86
N ALA A 31 14.96 -16.70 24.61
CA ALA A 31 15.80 -16.29 23.47
C ALA A 31 15.52 -14.86 22.95
N ALA A 32 14.75 -14.04 23.67
CA ALA A 32 14.61 -12.63 23.37
C ALA A 32 15.93 -11.87 23.66
N PRO A 33 16.38 -10.97 22.76
CA PRO A 33 17.73 -10.41 22.80
C PRO A 33 17.92 -9.48 24.00
N ARG A 34 19.01 -9.72 24.73
CA ARG A 34 19.56 -8.79 25.72
C ARG A 34 19.85 -7.47 25.03
N ARG A 35 18.97 -6.50 25.29
CA ARG A 35 19.10 -5.09 24.91
C ARG A 35 20.46 -4.59 25.42
N GLY A 36 21.43 -4.55 24.50
CA GLY A 36 22.78 -4.09 24.75
C GLY A 36 22.75 -2.61 25.10
N ARG A 37 22.93 -2.35 26.39
CA ARG A 37 23.80 -1.30 26.95
C ARG A 37 23.56 0.12 26.45
N ALA A 38 22.70 0.81 27.21
CA ALA A 38 22.85 2.23 27.47
C ALA A 38 24.25 2.53 28.02
N ASP A 39 25.09 3.18 27.23
CA ASP A 39 26.32 3.83 27.68
C ASP A 39 26.54 5.07 26.80
N ALA A 40 25.90 6.17 27.18
CA ALA A 40 26.30 7.52 26.81
C ALA A 40 25.67 8.49 27.83
N ALA A 41 26.47 8.82 28.85
CA ALA A 41 26.12 9.74 29.92
C ALA A 41 25.70 11.12 29.39
N PRO A 42 24.81 11.85 30.11
CA PRO A 42 24.40 13.19 29.75
C PRO A 42 25.49 14.19 30.17
N LYS A 43 25.91 15.08 29.27
CA LYS A 43 26.61 16.32 29.67
C LYS A 43 25.58 17.46 29.70
N PRO A 44 25.29 18.06 30.88
CA PRO A 44 24.54 19.29 30.94
C PRO A 44 25.51 20.44 30.70
N VAL A 45 25.32 21.19 29.62
CA VAL A 45 25.85 22.55 29.51
C VAL A 45 24.68 23.44 29.11
N ILE A 46 24.05 23.99 30.14
CA ILE A 46 23.25 25.20 30.02
C ILE A 46 24.26 26.33 30.13
N GLU A 47 24.52 27.06 29.05
CA GLU A 47 25.04 28.42 29.14
C GLU A 47 24.70 29.22 27.88
N THR A 48 23.86 30.23 28.10
CA THR A 48 23.87 31.57 27.46
C THR A 48 23.67 31.68 25.95
N GLY A 49 22.40 31.92 25.57
CA GLY A 49 21.95 33.09 24.82
C GLY A 49 22.67 33.51 23.53
N THR A 50 22.08 33.12 22.39
CA THR A 50 21.88 33.95 21.19
C THR A 50 20.71 33.37 20.39
N PRO A 51 19.69 34.16 19.99
CA PRO A 51 18.71 33.70 19.02
C PRO A 51 19.28 33.83 17.60
N ASP A 52 18.76 33.02 16.68
CA ASP A 52 18.92 33.09 15.22
C ASP A 52 19.93 32.08 14.61
N GLU A 53 19.39 30.99 14.06
CA GLU A 53 19.63 30.46 12.70
C GLU A 53 19.18 28.98 12.64
N PRO A 54 18.14 28.60 11.87
CA PRO A 54 17.80 27.19 11.70
C PRO A 54 18.77 26.52 10.71
N ALA A 55 19.64 25.66 11.22
CA ALA A 55 20.46 24.78 10.39
C ALA A 55 19.57 23.89 9.50
N PRO A 56 19.92 23.69 8.22
CA PRO A 56 19.11 22.86 7.32
C PRO A 56 19.18 21.40 7.75
N VAL A 57 18.03 20.84 8.14
CA VAL A 57 17.82 19.40 8.23
C VAL A 57 17.99 18.82 6.82
N SER A 58 19.10 18.13 6.60
CA SER A 58 19.32 17.28 5.44
C SER A 58 18.33 16.12 5.50
N PHE A 59 17.24 16.22 4.74
CA PHE A 59 16.43 15.05 4.39
C PHE A 59 17.17 14.32 3.28
N ALA A 60 18.00 13.34 3.65
CA ALA A 60 18.40 12.31 2.70
C ALA A 60 17.14 11.53 2.32
N PRO A 61 16.70 11.52 1.05
CA PRO A 61 15.54 10.76 0.69
C PRO A 61 15.90 9.27 0.71
N MET A 62 15.26 8.49 1.59
CA MET A 62 15.07 7.06 1.35
C MET A 62 14.00 6.92 0.25
N VAL A 63 14.38 7.22 -1.00
CA VAL A 63 13.50 7.16 -2.18
C VAL A 63 13.39 5.76 -2.78
N ASP A 64 14.15 4.79 -2.28
CA ASP A 64 14.16 3.43 -2.85
C ASP A 64 12.94 2.57 -2.45
N GLU A 65 12.04 3.06 -1.58
CA GLU A 65 10.88 2.28 -1.10
C GLU A 65 9.53 2.77 -1.65
N VAL A 66 9.51 3.84 -2.46
CA VAL A 66 8.29 4.36 -3.08
C VAL A 66 8.36 4.10 -4.60
N LEU A 67 7.73 3.00 -5.03
CA LEU A 67 7.54 2.71 -6.45
C LEU A 67 6.30 3.45 -6.97
N GLU A 68 6.51 4.55 -7.68
CA GLU A 68 5.45 5.26 -8.41
C GLU A 68 5.19 4.55 -9.76
N LEU A 69 4.17 3.69 -9.79
CA LEU A 69 3.72 2.99 -11.00
C LEU A 69 2.79 3.89 -11.85
N THR A 70 3.34 4.97 -12.40
CA THR A 70 2.60 5.87 -13.31
C THR A 70 2.69 5.46 -14.78
N ASP A 71 3.57 4.51 -15.10
CA ASP A 71 3.71 3.94 -16.45
C ASP A 71 2.76 2.75 -16.60
N GLU A 72 1.84 2.82 -17.56
CA GLU A 72 0.96 1.69 -17.89
C GLU A 72 1.81 0.60 -18.55
N VAL A 73 2.11 -0.46 -17.79
CA VAL A 73 2.79 -1.64 -18.32
C VAL A 73 1.84 -2.30 -19.33
N VAL A 74 2.04 -2.02 -20.62
CA VAL A 74 1.49 -2.83 -21.69
C VAL A 74 2.14 -4.21 -21.55
N VAL A 75 1.39 -5.17 -21.01
CA VAL A 75 1.81 -6.58 -20.91
C VAL A 75 1.77 -7.17 -22.32
N GLU A 76 2.74 -6.79 -23.14
CA GLU A 76 3.00 -7.39 -24.44
C GLU A 76 4.44 -7.92 -24.43
N ASP A 77 4.66 -8.97 -23.64
CA ASP A 77 5.47 -10.10 -24.08
C ASP A 77 5.13 -11.30 -23.20
N VAL A 78 4.56 -12.33 -23.83
CA VAL A 78 4.28 -13.62 -23.20
C VAL A 78 5.62 -14.17 -22.74
N MET A 79 5.85 -14.25 -21.42
CA MET A 79 7.00 -14.96 -20.87
C MET A 79 7.15 -16.31 -21.59
N PRO A 80 8.28 -16.58 -22.27
CA PRO A 80 8.47 -17.86 -22.91
C PRO A 80 8.53 -18.93 -21.82
N ALA A 81 7.51 -19.78 -21.77
CA ALA A 81 7.52 -20.97 -20.95
C ALA A 81 8.86 -21.72 -21.15
N PRO A 82 9.50 -22.23 -20.09
CA PRO A 82 10.75 -22.96 -20.25
C PRO A 82 10.49 -24.18 -21.13
N LYS A 83 10.97 -24.12 -22.37
CA LYS A 83 11.03 -25.25 -23.29
C LYS A 83 11.99 -26.28 -22.70
N ALA A 84 11.47 -27.16 -21.86
CA ALA A 84 12.13 -28.42 -21.56
C ALA A 84 12.22 -29.21 -22.86
N ALA A 85 13.46 -29.36 -23.35
CA ALA A 85 13.79 -29.98 -24.61
C ALA A 85 13.22 -31.40 -24.72
N ALA A 86 12.59 -31.66 -25.86
CA ALA A 86 12.14 -32.97 -26.29
C ALA A 86 13.32 -33.96 -26.36
N LYS A 87 13.16 -35.13 -25.71
CA LYS A 87 13.81 -36.38 -26.10
C LYS A 87 12.77 -37.30 -26.76
N ALA A 88 12.98 -37.46 -28.08
CA ALA A 88 12.73 -38.61 -28.94
C ALA A 88 11.43 -39.48 -28.85
N THR A 89 10.89 -39.69 -30.06
CA THR A 89 10.09 -40.81 -30.62
C THR A 89 8.57 -40.87 -30.44
N PRO A 90 7.84 -41.26 -31.52
CA PRO A 90 6.40 -41.12 -31.62
C PRO A 90 5.70 -42.31 -30.94
N ALA A 91 5.06 -42.03 -29.82
CA ALA A 91 4.03 -42.90 -29.28
C ALA A 91 2.84 -42.01 -28.96
N ALA A 92 1.71 -42.32 -29.59
CA ALA A 92 0.42 -41.69 -29.31
C ALA A 92 0.21 -41.61 -27.80
N LYS A 93 0.10 -40.38 -27.27
CA LYS A 93 -0.32 -40.14 -25.89
C LYS A 93 -1.67 -39.43 -25.92
N PRO A 94 -2.67 -39.88 -25.13
CA PRO A 94 -4.00 -39.30 -25.13
C PRO A 94 -3.94 -37.82 -24.80
N ALA A 95 -4.87 -37.04 -25.39
CA ALA A 95 -5.12 -35.66 -25.02
C ALA A 95 -5.10 -35.52 -23.49
N ALA A 96 -4.21 -34.69 -22.97
CA ALA A 96 -4.29 -34.26 -21.57
C ALA A 96 -5.70 -33.68 -21.37
N PRO A 97 -6.39 -33.97 -20.25
CA PRO A 97 -7.60 -33.23 -19.95
C PRO A 97 -7.19 -31.77 -19.85
N ALA A 98 -7.82 -30.91 -20.65
CA ALA A 98 -7.78 -29.48 -20.38
C ALA A 98 -8.14 -29.34 -18.90
N GLU A 99 -7.31 -28.66 -18.11
CA GLU A 99 -7.54 -28.51 -16.68
C GLU A 99 -9.01 -28.10 -16.47
N GLU A 100 -9.77 -29.01 -15.88
CA GLU A 100 -11.21 -28.85 -15.77
C GLU A 100 -11.45 -27.62 -14.90
N SER A 101 -11.92 -26.54 -15.53
CA SER A 101 -12.24 -25.30 -14.83
C SER A 101 -13.14 -25.64 -13.65
N ILE A 102 -12.60 -25.47 -12.44
CA ILE A 102 -13.31 -25.73 -11.18
C ILE A 102 -14.49 -24.75 -11.03
N LEU A 103 -14.47 -23.66 -11.80
CA LEU A 103 -15.53 -22.66 -11.86
C LEU A 103 -16.49 -22.97 -13.02
N SER A 104 -17.77 -22.92 -12.70
CA SER A 104 -18.83 -22.82 -13.70
C SER A 104 -18.75 -21.46 -14.39
N VAL A 105 -19.02 -21.43 -15.69
CA VAL A 105 -19.12 -20.21 -16.50
C VAL A 105 -20.11 -19.22 -15.88
N GLU A 106 -21.20 -19.72 -15.32
CA GLU A 106 -22.20 -18.89 -14.63
C GLU A 106 -21.61 -18.17 -13.41
N SER A 107 -20.84 -18.89 -12.59
CA SER A 107 -20.17 -18.33 -11.41
C SER A 107 -19.12 -17.29 -11.81
N GLU A 108 -18.42 -17.53 -12.91
CA GLU A 108 -17.42 -16.61 -13.46
C GLU A 108 -18.07 -15.29 -13.94
N VAL A 109 -19.19 -15.38 -14.65
CA VAL A 109 -19.97 -14.22 -15.12
C VAL A 109 -20.57 -13.46 -13.93
N ALA A 110 -21.15 -14.15 -12.96
CA ALA A 110 -21.72 -13.54 -11.75
C ALA A 110 -20.66 -12.78 -10.94
N ALA A 111 -19.46 -13.36 -10.77
CA ALA A 111 -18.35 -12.71 -10.09
C ALA A 111 -17.90 -11.45 -10.83
N ARG A 112 -17.69 -11.52 -12.15
CA ARG A 112 -17.33 -10.36 -12.98
C ARG A 112 -18.39 -9.25 -12.94
N HIS A 113 -19.67 -9.62 -12.97
CA HIS A 113 -20.76 -8.66 -12.89
C HIS A 113 -20.79 -7.95 -11.52
N SER A 114 -20.61 -8.68 -10.42
CA SER A 114 -20.57 -8.08 -9.08
C SER A 114 -19.39 -7.12 -8.90
N LEU A 115 -18.21 -7.48 -9.42
CA LEU A 115 -17.00 -6.66 -9.34
C LEU A 115 -17.11 -5.42 -10.24
N SER A 116 -17.71 -5.56 -11.43
CA SER A 116 -18.03 -4.45 -12.32
C SER A 116 -19.04 -3.47 -11.69
N ALA A 117 -20.07 -3.98 -11.00
CA ALA A 117 -21.03 -3.14 -10.28
C ALA A 117 -20.40 -2.38 -9.10
N LEU A 118 -19.47 -3.00 -8.37
CA LEU A 118 -18.71 -2.32 -7.32
C LEU A 118 -17.77 -1.25 -7.88
N SER A 119 -17.08 -1.57 -8.98
CA SER A 119 -16.19 -0.62 -9.68
C SER A 119 -16.96 0.60 -10.20
N SER A 120 -18.10 0.37 -10.85
CA SER A 120 -18.95 1.47 -11.33
C SER A 120 -19.50 2.31 -10.18
N MET A 121 -19.75 1.74 -9.00
CA MET A 121 -20.16 2.49 -7.81
C MET A 121 -19.04 3.37 -7.23
N LEU A 122 -17.77 2.98 -7.41
CA LEU A 122 -16.60 3.75 -6.98
C LEU A 122 -16.29 4.91 -7.96
N ILE A 123 -16.55 4.70 -9.26
CA ILE A 123 -16.18 5.62 -10.34
C ILE A 123 -17.33 6.56 -10.74
N ALA A 124 -18.57 6.05 -10.74
CA ALA A 124 -19.78 6.85 -10.99
C ALA A 124 -20.25 7.47 -9.68
N ALA A 125 -19.42 8.32 -9.08
CA ALA A 125 -19.95 9.36 -8.22
C ALA A 125 -20.61 10.41 -9.13
N PRO A 126 -21.94 10.56 -9.14
CA PRO A 126 -22.54 11.69 -9.85
C PRO A 126 -21.94 12.98 -9.27
N GLU A 127 -21.63 13.95 -10.15
CA GLU A 127 -21.21 15.29 -9.77
C GLU A 127 -22.14 15.83 -8.67
N GLY A 128 -21.63 15.94 -7.44
CA GLY A 128 -22.42 16.36 -6.26
C GLY A 128 -22.84 15.25 -5.29
N ALA A 129 -22.33 14.02 -5.40
CA ALA A 129 -22.48 13.03 -4.35
C ALA A 129 -21.61 13.39 -3.13
N ASP A 130 -22.17 14.19 -2.22
CA ASP A 130 -21.58 14.57 -0.92
C ASP A 130 -21.21 13.35 -0.03
N ASN A 131 -21.72 12.17 -0.38
CA ASN A 131 -21.45 10.91 0.31
C ASN A 131 -20.16 10.21 -0.14
N THR A 132 -19.41 10.79 -1.07
CA THR A 132 -18.09 10.28 -1.47
C THR A 132 -16.99 11.00 -0.70
N LEU A 133 -15.84 10.33 -0.54
CA LEU A 133 -14.70 10.92 0.15
C LEU A 133 -14.20 12.19 -0.55
N ASP A 134 -14.20 12.23 -1.89
CA ASP A 134 -13.88 13.46 -2.66
C ASP A 134 -14.88 14.58 -2.35
N GLY A 135 -16.18 14.26 -2.34
CA GLY A 135 -17.23 15.22 -1.99
C GLY A 135 -17.03 15.82 -0.59
N LEU A 136 -16.74 14.97 0.40
CA LEU A 136 -16.49 15.39 1.78
C LEU A 136 -15.21 16.25 1.88
N VAL A 137 -14.10 15.79 1.29
CA VAL A 137 -12.82 16.53 1.32
C VAL A 137 -12.96 17.87 0.61
N ARG A 138 -13.66 17.93 -0.53
CA ARG A 138 -13.97 19.17 -1.24
C ARG A 138 -14.84 20.10 -0.41
N SER A 139 -15.86 19.57 0.30
CA SER A 139 -16.71 20.37 1.19
C SER A 139 -15.91 21.02 2.33
N MET A 140 -14.86 20.33 2.83
CA MET A 140 -13.99 20.83 3.88
C MET A 140 -12.90 21.79 3.36
N LEU A 141 -12.33 21.54 2.19
CA LEU A 141 -11.27 22.39 1.62
C LEU A 141 -11.81 23.69 1.02
N LYS A 142 -13.05 23.69 0.52
CA LYS A 142 -13.68 24.87 -0.09
C LYS A 142 -13.70 26.12 0.81
N PRO A 143 -14.10 26.06 2.10
CA PRO A 143 -14.05 27.24 2.98
C PRO A 143 -12.62 27.71 3.25
N MET A 144 -11.65 26.80 3.44
CA MET A 144 -10.26 27.17 3.70
C MET A 144 -9.60 27.86 2.49
N LEU A 145 -9.84 27.33 1.29
CA LEU A 145 -9.36 27.95 0.05
C LEU A 145 -10.03 29.30 -0.21
N LYS A 146 -11.32 29.43 0.11
CA LYS A 146 -12.04 30.70 -0.01
C LYS A 146 -11.45 31.76 0.92
N GLU A 147 -11.25 31.44 2.19
CA GLU A 147 -10.66 32.38 3.15
C GLU A 147 -9.24 32.80 2.74
N TRP A 148 -8.44 31.83 2.28
CA TRP A 148 -7.10 32.12 1.77
C TRP A 148 -7.13 33.02 0.53
N LEU A 149 -8.00 32.74 -0.43
CA LEU A 149 -8.17 33.57 -1.63
C LEU A 149 -8.64 34.98 -1.24
N ASP A 150 -9.64 35.10 -0.37
CA ASP A 150 -10.16 36.39 0.08
C ASP A 150 -9.05 37.22 0.78
N ALA A 151 -8.13 36.58 1.50
CA ALA A 151 -7.01 37.25 2.16
C ALA A 151 -5.82 37.56 1.24
N ARG A 152 -5.51 36.71 0.26
CA ARG A 152 -4.25 36.78 -0.52
C ARG A 152 -4.43 37.30 -1.95
N LEU A 153 -5.60 37.13 -2.54
CA LEU A 153 -5.89 37.52 -3.92
C LEU A 153 -5.79 39.03 -4.17
N PRO A 154 -6.22 39.93 -3.26
CA PRO A 154 -6.11 41.38 -3.49
C PRO A 154 -4.67 41.83 -3.77
N ALA A 155 -3.72 41.42 -2.92
CA ALA A 155 -2.31 41.78 -3.09
C ALA A 155 -1.70 41.24 -4.39
N LEU A 156 -2.06 40.00 -4.78
CA LEU A 156 -1.59 39.41 -6.03
C LEU A 156 -2.11 40.18 -7.26
N VAL A 157 -3.35 40.64 -7.21
CA VAL A 157 -3.95 41.43 -8.30
C VAL A 157 -3.32 42.82 -8.35
N GLU A 158 -3.11 43.48 -7.21
CA GLU A 158 -2.44 44.79 -7.15
C GLU A 158 -1.03 44.73 -7.76
N ASP A 159 -0.24 43.72 -7.40
CA ASP A 159 1.10 43.51 -7.97
C ASP A 159 1.05 43.31 -9.50
N MET A 160 0.08 42.55 -9.98
CA MET A 160 -0.07 42.27 -11.41
C MET A 160 -0.55 43.52 -12.17
N VAL A 161 -1.48 44.29 -11.60
CA VAL A 161 -1.96 45.57 -12.15
C VAL A 161 -0.87 46.62 -12.13
N ALA A 162 -0.08 46.74 -11.06
CA ALA A 162 1.04 47.67 -10.98
C ALA A 162 2.07 47.38 -12.07
N LYS A 163 2.41 46.10 -12.30
CA LYS A 163 3.26 45.67 -13.43
C LYS A 163 2.64 46.03 -14.78
N GLU A 164 1.33 45.85 -14.92
CA GLU A 164 0.61 46.11 -16.17
C GLU A 164 0.56 47.61 -16.51
N ILE A 165 0.33 48.47 -15.50
CA ILE A 165 0.38 49.93 -15.64
C ILE A 165 1.80 50.37 -15.99
N ALA A 166 2.81 49.91 -15.25
CA ALA A 166 4.21 50.27 -15.51
C ALA A 166 4.62 49.99 -16.96
N ARG A 167 4.19 48.84 -17.49
CA ARG A 167 4.43 48.44 -18.89
C ARG A 167 3.72 49.35 -19.90
N ILE A 168 2.50 49.80 -19.63
CA ILE A 168 1.76 50.72 -20.51
C ILE A 168 2.38 52.11 -20.46
N THR A 169 2.75 52.59 -19.28
CA THR A 169 3.34 53.93 -19.09
C THR A 169 4.78 54.04 -19.60
N ALA A 170 5.48 52.92 -19.75
CA ALA A 170 6.83 52.87 -20.31
C ALA A 170 6.86 52.86 -21.85
N ARG A 171 5.69 52.87 -22.50
CA ARG A 171 5.52 52.93 -23.96
C ARG A 171 5.09 54.33 -24.38
#